data_AF-A0A2Z4K550-F1
#
_entry.id   AF-A0A2Z4K550-F1
#
_cell.length_a   1.000
_cell.length_b   1.000
_cell.length_c   1.000
_cell.angle_alpha   90.00
_cell.angle_beta   90.00
_cell.angle_gamma   90.00
#
_symmetry.space_group_name_H-M   'P 1'
#
loop_
_entity.id
_entity.type
_entity.pdbx_description
1 polymer ?
#
loop_
_entity_poly.entity_id
_entity_poly.type
_entity_poly.pdbx_seq_one_letter_code
_entity_poly.pdbx_strand_id
1 'polypeptide(L)'
;MGFMGFGRKTFGRKGLAPLEPEKPKTGRIFGNRPSRGGGGGGGGSPFERFFADARDMVSNSSYPASGCGKALDLLTPEERGDLLADIVMGQGHHGNFKHDASGAELIAQHGLSTMWQKEIEVRKEHLPALLTLLIRNKDYRTRYYYSSQFETLLKLINSAIKQGGYLSSGDCEDIAEMASEIRQGRSTYRKADTKKMILRAERLEKLAGVEVSATEFLMERCEGAENEFAIPDKERPNAQFWADLLAEVAANLNDIRLATKGSKRAAWASSEAAFNAQWPACGDVRPSYADWKASGQPVADLKANNGRRNGWADTESYRTLPGTIAGAVAHSRYDWSMSQIPGLDVLADLENPAWTALVEHLITQRRATKATKTWQKEAIELCKPLGIETVEAKLHEWLALFHSPALGRANYTAVVNGDRFAYTIDRLEEAHGDWPQRHADEVEALGKAIAICAASGGKHGLDYSLGCKLVLTDDHSYKNKTATTGVLDLPKPSYKHADGRTAYKSLSSFMRLSVENEEFVRGALWLVALMPDRARAIEALELTALSAATYLWTGEDAMRSKIIANAAIATLIAMGGDDVDAPVLRLSKLVEHRTIQAPLLKHLNAES
;
A
#
# COMPACT_ATOMS: atom_id res chain seq x y z
N MET A 1 39.89 23.16 -1.79
CA MET A 1 40.56 22.27 -2.77
C MET A 1 39.47 21.67 -3.66
N GLY A 2 39.71 21.63 -4.97
CA GLY A 2 38.68 21.61 -6.00
C GLY A 2 37.93 20.28 -6.18
N PHE A 3 36.66 20.40 -6.53
CA PHE A 3 35.83 19.33 -7.09
C PHE A 3 36.25 19.07 -8.54
N MET A 4 36.77 17.88 -8.82
CA MET A 4 36.97 17.38 -10.19
C MET A 4 35.65 16.82 -10.73
N GLY A 5 35.24 17.30 -11.91
CA GLY A 5 34.09 16.78 -12.64
C GLY A 5 34.39 15.43 -13.29
N PHE A 6 33.45 14.50 -13.17
CA PHE A 6 33.46 13.25 -13.92
C PHE A 6 32.82 13.47 -15.30
N GLY A 7 33.63 13.23 -16.34
CA GLY A 7 33.24 13.35 -17.74
C GLY A 7 32.38 12.18 -18.23
N ARG A 8 31.27 12.51 -18.89
CA ARG A 8 30.51 11.62 -19.77
C ARG A 8 31.38 11.15 -20.93
N LYS A 9 31.67 9.85 -21.00
CA LYS A 9 32.11 9.18 -22.23
C LYS A 9 30.88 8.73 -23.02
N THR A 10 30.55 9.44 -24.09
CA THR A 10 29.60 8.99 -25.10
C THR A 10 30.25 7.90 -25.95
N PHE A 11 29.64 6.72 -25.97
CA PHE A 11 30.05 5.60 -26.82
C PHE A 11 29.70 5.93 -28.30
N GLY A 12 30.72 5.94 -29.15
CA GLY A 12 30.60 6.12 -30.59
C GLY A 12 30.10 4.86 -31.29
N ARG A 13 29.06 5.04 -32.13
CA ARG A 13 28.71 4.09 -33.20
C ARG A 13 29.70 4.25 -34.34
N LYS A 14 30.49 3.20 -34.64
CA LYS A 14 31.27 3.09 -35.88
C LYS A 14 30.39 2.55 -37.01
N GLY A 15 30.43 3.24 -38.15
CA GLY A 15 30.29 2.61 -39.47
C GLY A 15 28.96 2.78 -40.20
N LEU A 16 28.67 3.97 -40.71
CA LEU A 16 28.03 4.18 -42.01
C LEU A 16 28.66 5.45 -42.64
N ALA A 17 28.98 5.38 -43.93
CA ALA A 17 29.79 6.33 -44.71
C ALA A 17 29.21 7.77 -44.74
N PRO A 18 30.04 8.81 -45.02
CA PRO A 18 29.62 10.20 -44.96
C PRO A 18 28.68 10.50 -46.14
N LEU A 19 27.38 10.61 -45.87
CA LEU A 19 26.49 11.34 -46.74
C LEU A 19 26.73 12.83 -46.47
N GLU A 20 27.22 13.53 -47.49
CA GLU A 20 27.34 14.98 -47.51
C GLU A 20 26.01 15.63 -47.07
N PRO A 21 26.05 16.79 -46.39
CA PRO A 21 24.83 17.49 -46.03
C PRO A 21 24.13 17.98 -47.29
N GLU A 22 23.11 17.25 -47.75
CA GLU A 22 22.12 17.83 -48.65
C GLU A 22 21.51 19.03 -47.94
N LYS A 23 21.73 20.21 -48.54
CA LYS A 23 21.10 21.47 -48.17
C LYS A 23 19.61 21.24 -47.89
N PRO A 24 19.04 21.90 -46.86
CA PRO A 24 17.60 21.81 -46.63
C PRO A 24 16.90 22.21 -47.93
N LYS A 25 16.05 21.32 -48.46
CA LYS A 25 15.11 21.68 -49.52
C LYS A 25 14.21 22.78 -48.95
N THR A 26 14.53 23.99 -49.35
CA THR A 26 13.65 25.15 -49.39
C THR A 26 12.26 24.73 -49.86
N GLY A 27 11.24 25.14 -49.11
CA GLY A 27 9.88 25.25 -49.62
C GLY A 27 9.01 24.00 -49.48
N ARG A 28 8.28 23.92 -48.36
CA ARG A 28 6.82 23.77 -48.45
C ARG A 28 6.18 25.04 -47.90
N ILE A 29 6.00 25.93 -48.87
CA ILE A 29 5.29 27.18 -48.84
C ILE A 29 3.86 26.95 -48.32
N PHE A 30 3.47 27.77 -47.34
CA PHE A 30 2.08 28.15 -47.12
C PHE A 30 1.45 28.58 -48.45
N GLY A 31 0.49 27.82 -48.95
CA GLY A 31 -0.15 28.17 -50.21
C GLY A 31 -1.33 27.28 -50.54
N ASN A 32 -2.50 27.62 -49.99
CA ASN A 32 -3.67 28.02 -50.79
C ASN A 32 -4.94 27.96 -49.95
N ARG A 33 -5.11 28.97 -49.09
CA ARG A 33 -6.43 29.58 -48.96
C ARG A 33 -6.37 30.96 -49.59
N PRO A 34 -7.24 31.30 -50.54
CA PRO A 34 -7.32 32.66 -51.05
C PRO A 34 -7.69 33.58 -49.90
N SER A 35 -6.79 34.49 -49.57
CA SER A 35 -7.06 35.66 -48.74
C SER A 35 -8.24 36.41 -49.37
N ARG A 36 -9.42 36.35 -48.75
CA ARG A 36 -10.57 37.15 -49.18
C ARG A 36 -10.57 38.45 -48.40
N GLY A 37 -9.84 39.43 -48.94
CA GLY A 37 -10.08 40.86 -48.66
C GLY A 37 -9.09 41.55 -47.72
N GLY A 38 -7.99 42.04 -48.28
CA GLY A 38 -7.50 43.40 -48.00
C GLY A 38 -6.67 43.65 -46.73
N GLY A 39 -5.34 43.58 -46.90
CA GLY A 39 -4.44 44.59 -46.33
C GLY A 39 -3.53 44.17 -45.17
N GLY A 40 -2.28 43.80 -45.52
CA GLY A 40 -1.09 44.21 -44.77
C GLY A 40 -0.59 43.33 -43.63
N GLY A 41 0.48 42.56 -43.89
CA GLY A 41 1.62 42.38 -42.98
C GLY A 41 1.48 41.40 -41.80
N GLY A 42 2.33 40.36 -41.79
CA GLY A 42 2.69 39.58 -40.61
C GLY A 42 2.08 38.18 -40.57
N GLY A 43 2.94 37.16 -40.54
CA GLY A 43 2.52 35.78 -40.28
C GLY A 43 2.04 35.65 -38.85
N GLY A 44 0.72 35.75 -38.65
CA GLY A 44 0.11 35.65 -37.32
C GLY A 44 0.03 34.22 -36.80
N SER A 45 0.01 34.09 -35.47
CA SER A 45 -0.09 32.80 -34.78
C SER A 45 -1.38 32.05 -35.18
N PRO A 46 -1.47 30.71 -35.02
CA PRO A 46 -2.71 29.98 -35.21
C PRO A 46 -3.92 30.61 -34.52
N PHE A 47 -3.74 31.11 -33.29
CA PHE A 47 -4.78 31.82 -32.55
C PHE A 47 -5.14 33.17 -33.17
N GLU A 48 -4.19 33.99 -33.62
CA GLU A 48 -4.49 35.29 -34.23
C GLU A 48 -5.33 35.16 -35.50
N ARG A 49 -5.04 34.13 -36.32
CA ARG A 49 -5.83 33.80 -37.51
C ARG A 49 -7.24 33.35 -37.12
N PHE A 50 -7.34 32.44 -36.16
CA PHE A 50 -8.63 31.98 -35.63
C PHE A 50 -9.44 33.12 -35.01
N PHE A 51 -8.80 34.04 -34.30
CA PHE A 51 -9.44 35.19 -33.67
C PHE A 51 -10.02 36.15 -34.71
N ALA A 52 -9.28 36.44 -35.79
CA ALA A 52 -9.79 37.24 -36.90
C ALA A 52 -11.00 36.56 -37.56
N ASP A 53 -10.89 35.28 -37.92
CA ASP A 53 -11.97 34.51 -38.55
C ASP A 53 -13.21 34.43 -37.64
N ALA A 54 -13.02 34.18 -36.33
CA ALA A 54 -14.11 34.10 -35.37
C ALA A 54 -14.82 35.45 -35.20
N ARG A 55 -14.10 36.58 -35.26
CA ARG A 55 -14.69 37.93 -35.22
C ARG A 55 -15.48 38.27 -36.47
N ASP A 56 -14.99 37.88 -37.63
CA ASP A 56 -15.66 38.13 -38.91
C ASP A 56 -16.92 37.27 -39.08
N MET A 57 -16.97 36.13 -38.39
CA MET A 57 -18.08 35.16 -38.47
C MET A 57 -19.10 35.28 -37.34
N VAL A 58 -19.00 36.32 -36.52
CA VAL A 58 -19.94 36.62 -35.44
C VAL A 58 -21.36 36.77 -36.00
N SER A 59 -22.26 35.86 -35.61
CA SER A 59 -23.68 35.95 -35.96
C SER A 59 -24.49 36.80 -34.99
N ASN A 60 -23.95 37.04 -33.79
CA ASN A 60 -24.55 37.90 -32.77
C ASN A 60 -23.48 38.85 -32.20
N SER A 61 -23.56 40.14 -32.53
CA SER A 61 -22.61 41.16 -32.08
C SER A 61 -22.54 41.32 -30.55
N SER A 62 -23.62 40.97 -29.84
CA SER A 62 -23.65 40.94 -28.37
C SER A 62 -22.94 39.72 -27.76
N TYR A 63 -22.55 38.74 -28.59
CA TYR A 63 -21.87 37.53 -28.16
C TYR A 63 -20.74 37.15 -29.16
N PRO A 64 -19.52 37.71 -28.98
CA PRO A 64 -18.39 37.52 -29.89
C PRO A 64 -17.97 36.07 -30.13
N ALA A 65 -18.32 35.17 -29.20
CA ALA A 65 -18.06 33.73 -29.32
C ALA A 65 -18.94 33.00 -30.35
N SER A 66 -20.00 33.64 -30.85
CA SER A 66 -20.93 33.03 -31.83
C SER A 66 -20.27 32.64 -33.16
N GLY A 67 -19.13 33.25 -33.51
CA GLY A 67 -18.36 32.91 -34.71
C GLY A 67 -17.40 31.73 -34.57
N CYS A 68 -17.09 31.28 -33.34
CA CYS A 68 -16.06 30.26 -33.07
C CYS A 68 -16.34 28.93 -33.78
N GLY A 69 -17.59 28.46 -33.78
CA GLY A 69 -17.94 27.19 -34.43
C GLY A 69 -17.67 27.20 -35.94
N LYS A 70 -18.05 28.28 -36.63
CA LYS A 70 -17.82 28.44 -38.07
C LYS A 70 -16.33 28.58 -38.40
N ALA A 71 -15.59 29.34 -37.58
CA ALA A 71 -14.15 29.47 -37.73
C ALA A 71 -13.42 28.12 -37.54
N LEU A 72 -13.85 27.27 -36.62
CA LEU A 72 -13.29 25.92 -36.45
C LEU A 72 -13.59 24.98 -37.62
N ASP A 73 -14.73 25.14 -38.29
CA ASP A 73 -15.10 24.36 -39.49
C ASP A 73 -14.20 24.66 -40.68
N LEU A 74 -13.53 25.81 -40.67
CA LEU A 74 -12.54 26.17 -41.67
C LEU A 74 -11.19 25.48 -41.45
N LEU A 75 -10.88 24.98 -40.25
CA LEU A 75 -9.57 24.38 -39.96
C LEU A 75 -9.57 22.89 -40.26
N THR A 76 -8.46 22.38 -40.79
CA THR A 76 -8.18 20.93 -40.85
C THR A 76 -7.97 20.33 -39.44
N PRO A 77 -8.09 19.00 -39.25
CA PRO A 77 -7.83 18.37 -37.96
C PRO A 77 -6.46 18.72 -37.36
N GLU A 78 -5.42 18.83 -38.18
CA GLU A 78 -4.05 19.17 -37.78
C GLU A 78 -3.93 20.65 -37.40
N GLU A 79 -4.57 21.55 -38.15
CA GLU A 79 -4.62 22.98 -37.82
C GLU A 79 -5.38 23.24 -36.52
N ARG A 80 -6.37 22.41 -36.19
CA ARG A 80 -7.04 22.44 -34.88
C ARG A 80 -6.10 22.01 -33.75
N GLY A 81 -5.21 21.05 -34.00
CA GLY A 81 -4.14 20.68 -33.06
C GLY A 81 -3.17 21.83 -32.79
N ASP A 82 -2.75 22.54 -33.85
CA ASP A 82 -1.90 23.73 -33.73
C ASP A 82 -2.61 24.88 -33.00
N LEU A 83 -3.89 25.12 -33.29
CA LEU A 83 -4.70 26.10 -32.59
C LEU A 83 -4.87 25.75 -31.11
N LEU A 84 -5.08 24.47 -30.76
CA LEU A 84 -5.19 24.02 -29.37
C LEU A 84 -3.91 24.35 -28.60
N ALA A 85 -2.75 24.00 -29.18
CA ALA A 85 -1.46 24.26 -28.55
C ALA A 85 -1.23 25.75 -28.32
N ASP A 86 -1.58 26.60 -29.30
CA ASP A 86 -1.41 28.05 -29.23
C ASP A 86 -2.39 28.73 -28.25
N ILE A 87 -3.63 28.24 -28.15
CA ILE A 87 -4.59 28.69 -27.12
C ILE A 87 -4.06 28.41 -25.71
N VAL A 88 -3.48 27.22 -25.50
CA VAL A 88 -3.01 26.81 -24.18
C VAL A 88 -1.69 27.49 -23.80
N MET A 89 -0.69 27.46 -24.69
CA MET A 89 0.66 27.93 -24.38
C MET A 89 0.88 29.40 -24.73
N GLY A 90 0.24 29.90 -25.80
CA GLY A 90 0.33 31.29 -26.22
C GLY A 90 -0.62 32.20 -25.46
N GLN A 91 -1.89 31.79 -25.30
CA GLN A 91 -2.92 32.60 -24.62
C GLN A 91 -3.13 32.24 -23.15
N GLY A 92 -2.48 31.18 -22.63
CA GLY A 92 -2.59 30.77 -21.23
C GLY A 92 -4.00 30.32 -20.82
N HIS A 93 -4.81 29.84 -21.78
CA HIS A 93 -6.19 29.45 -21.51
C HIS A 93 -6.33 27.94 -21.38
N HIS A 94 -6.87 27.49 -20.23
CA HIS A 94 -6.93 26.08 -19.85
C HIS A 94 -8.36 25.57 -19.60
N GLY A 95 -9.39 26.31 -20.03
CA GLY A 95 -10.80 25.88 -19.96
C GLY A 95 -11.58 26.35 -18.72
N ASN A 96 -11.00 27.21 -17.87
CA ASN A 96 -11.74 27.85 -16.77
C ASN A 96 -12.53 29.06 -17.29
N PHE A 97 -13.82 29.16 -16.96
CA PHE A 97 -14.65 30.33 -17.30
C PHE A 97 -14.16 31.58 -16.56
N LYS A 98 -13.82 32.66 -17.28
CA LYS A 98 -13.50 33.97 -16.69
C LYS A 98 -14.68 34.93 -16.92
N HIS A 99 -15.23 35.50 -15.84
CA HIS A 99 -16.36 36.44 -15.93
C HIS A 99 -15.96 37.78 -16.58
N ASP A 100 -14.72 38.24 -16.37
CA ASP A 100 -14.21 39.51 -16.90
C ASP A 100 -13.19 39.29 -18.03
N ALA A 101 -13.47 38.33 -18.93
CA ALA A 101 -12.58 37.99 -20.04
C ALA A 101 -12.52 39.11 -21.09
N SER A 102 -11.32 39.45 -21.56
CA SER A 102 -11.15 40.23 -22.78
C SER A 102 -11.77 39.51 -23.99
N GLY A 103 -12.06 40.23 -25.07
CA GLY A 103 -12.64 39.62 -26.28
C GLY A 103 -11.81 38.47 -26.85
N ALA A 104 -10.48 38.56 -26.76
CA ALA A 104 -9.56 37.49 -27.15
C ALA A 104 -9.64 36.28 -26.21
N GLU A 105 -9.64 36.50 -24.89
CA GLU A 105 -9.80 35.40 -23.92
C GLU A 105 -11.16 34.72 -24.04
N LEU A 106 -12.22 35.48 -24.32
CA LEU A 106 -13.57 34.94 -24.54
C LEU A 106 -13.61 34.06 -25.81
N ILE A 107 -12.96 34.49 -26.89
CA ILE A 107 -12.82 33.68 -28.12
C ILE A 107 -11.93 32.45 -27.89
N ALA A 108 -10.83 32.57 -27.14
CA ALA A 108 -9.98 31.43 -26.77
C ALA A 108 -10.75 30.39 -25.95
N GLN A 109 -11.53 30.85 -24.97
CA GLN A 109 -12.38 30.02 -24.13
C GLN A 109 -13.47 29.29 -24.91
N HIS A 110 -14.18 30.01 -25.76
CA HIS A 110 -15.24 29.43 -26.57
C HIS A 110 -14.69 28.54 -27.69
N GLY A 111 -13.59 28.94 -28.32
CA GLY A 111 -12.84 28.12 -29.26
C GLY A 111 -12.47 26.77 -28.66
N LEU A 112 -11.83 26.76 -27.49
CA LEU A 112 -11.45 25.53 -26.80
C LEU A 112 -12.68 24.66 -26.43
N SER A 113 -13.75 25.27 -25.92
CA SER A 113 -14.98 24.55 -25.55
C SER A 113 -15.67 23.90 -26.75
N THR A 114 -15.73 24.61 -27.89
CA THR A 114 -16.34 24.11 -29.13
C THR A 114 -15.43 23.10 -29.85
N MET A 115 -14.11 23.21 -29.71
CA MET A 115 -13.13 22.34 -30.37
C MET A 115 -13.32 20.87 -30.03
N TRP A 116 -13.75 20.54 -28.82
CA TRP A 116 -14.02 19.15 -28.40
C TRP A 116 -15.12 18.44 -29.19
N GLN A 117 -15.93 19.18 -29.95
CA GLN A 117 -16.98 18.64 -30.82
C GLN A 117 -16.48 18.40 -32.26
N LYS A 118 -15.21 18.68 -32.55
CA LYS A 118 -14.57 18.55 -33.85
C LYS A 118 -13.47 17.48 -33.78
N GLU A 119 -13.11 16.92 -34.92
CA GLU A 119 -11.95 16.04 -35.03
C GLU A 119 -10.66 16.87 -34.90
N ILE A 120 -9.72 16.37 -34.09
CA ILE A 120 -8.45 17.02 -33.77
C ILE A 120 -7.35 15.98 -33.98
N GLU A 121 -6.33 16.35 -34.76
CA GLU A 121 -5.09 15.59 -34.88
C GLU A 121 -3.95 16.35 -34.21
N VAL A 122 -3.08 15.62 -33.51
CA VAL A 122 -1.97 16.19 -32.74
C VAL A 122 -0.65 15.56 -33.17
N ARG A 123 0.44 16.30 -32.99
CA ARG A 123 1.82 15.88 -33.18
C ARG A 123 2.53 15.78 -31.84
N LYS A 124 3.73 15.18 -31.81
CA LYS A 124 4.54 15.06 -30.59
C LYS A 124 4.83 16.42 -29.92
N GLU A 125 4.96 17.49 -30.71
CA GLU A 125 5.24 18.84 -30.22
C GLU A 125 4.07 19.46 -29.44
N HIS A 126 2.85 18.92 -29.58
CA HIS A 126 1.67 19.42 -28.86
C HIS A 126 1.53 18.86 -27.45
N LEU A 127 2.35 17.86 -27.09
CA LEU A 127 2.26 17.19 -25.79
C LEU A 127 2.30 18.15 -24.59
N PRO A 128 3.22 19.14 -24.50
CA PRO A 128 3.26 20.07 -23.36
C PRO A 128 1.97 20.87 -23.18
N ALA A 129 1.31 21.26 -24.29
CA ALA A 129 0.04 21.97 -24.24
C ALA A 129 -1.10 21.07 -23.75
N LEU A 130 -1.14 19.82 -24.23
CA LEU A 130 -2.14 18.85 -23.78
C LEU A 130 -2.00 18.52 -22.29
N LEU A 131 -0.76 18.39 -21.80
CA LEU A 131 -0.45 18.18 -20.38
C LEU A 131 -0.84 19.39 -19.53
N THR A 132 -0.48 20.60 -19.98
CA THR A 132 -0.88 21.84 -19.31
C THR A 132 -2.40 21.95 -19.21
N LEU A 133 -3.13 21.59 -20.26
CA LEU A 133 -4.57 21.59 -20.28
C LEU A 133 -5.18 20.55 -19.30
N LEU A 134 -4.57 19.38 -19.20
CA LEU A 134 -4.95 18.34 -18.23
C LEU A 134 -4.73 18.81 -16.79
N ILE A 135 -3.53 19.33 -16.50
CA ILE A 135 -3.07 19.67 -15.15
C ILE A 135 -3.65 21.00 -14.68
N ARG A 136 -3.84 22.02 -15.52
CA ARG A 136 -4.29 23.35 -15.05
C ARG A 136 -5.81 23.50 -15.01
N ASN A 137 -6.57 22.58 -15.63
CA ASN A 137 -8.03 22.62 -15.57
C ASN A 137 -8.56 22.02 -14.26
N LYS A 138 -9.15 22.87 -13.41
CA LYS A 138 -9.65 22.46 -12.08
C LYS A 138 -10.91 21.61 -12.17
N ASP A 139 -11.67 21.70 -13.25
CA ASP A 139 -12.90 20.94 -13.41
C ASP A 139 -12.64 19.45 -13.61
N TYR A 140 -11.50 19.06 -14.18
CA TYR A 140 -11.12 17.65 -14.29
C TYR A 140 -10.88 16.98 -12.93
N ARG A 141 -10.51 17.75 -11.90
CA ARG A 141 -10.34 17.27 -10.51
C ARG A 141 -11.64 17.13 -9.74
N THR A 142 -12.60 18.01 -10.03
CA THR A 142 -13.76 18.22 -9.15
C THR A 142 -15.09 17.84 -9.77
N ARG A 143 -15.19 17.76 -11.11
CA ARG A 143 -16.48 17.66 -11.82
C ARG A 143 -16.53 16.46 -12.79
N TYR A 144 -17.49 15.57 -12.58
CA TYR A 144 -17.65 14.37 -13.42
C TYR A 144 -18.12 14.68 -14.86
N TYR A 145 -19.01 15.66 -15.05
CA TYR A 145 -19.70 15.90 -16.33
C TYR A 145 -18.78 16.32 -17.50
N TYR A 146 -17.50 16.59 -17.26
CA TYR A 146 -16.48 16.76 -18.29
C TYR A 146 -15.87 15.44 -18.81
N SER A 147 -16.51 14.29 -18.56
CA SER A 147 -15.96 12.96 -18.89
C SER A 147 -15.61 12.77 -20.37
N SER A 148 -16.43 13.30 -21.29
CA SER A 148 -16.16 13.19 -22.73
C SER A 148 -14.92 13.98 -23.15
N GLN A 149 -14.81 15.24 -22.69
CA GLN A 149 -13.65 16.09 -22.97
C GLN A 149 -12.37 15.50 -22.38
N PHE A 150 -12.45 15.02 -21.14
CA PHE A 150 -11.34 14.33 -20.48
C PHE A 150 -10.89 13.08 -21.25
N GLU A 151 -11.82 12.26 -21.73
CA GLU A 151 -11.50 11.07 -22.53
C GLU A 151 -10.87 11.43 -23.88
N THR A 152 -11.37 12.46 -24.55
CA THR A 152 -10.76 12.98 -25.78
C THR A 152 -9.35 13.49 -25.53
N LEU A 153 -9.14 14.28 -24.46
CA LEU A 153 -7.83 14.79 -24.09
C LEU A 153 -6.81 13.66 -23.83
N LEU A 154 -7.20 12.64 -23.06
CA LEU A 154 -6.34 11.47 -22.84
C LEU A 154 -6.01 10.73 -24.15
N LYS A 155 -6.96 10.63 -25.09
CA LYS A 155 -6.69 10.02 -26.41
C LYS A 155 -5.67 10.84 -27.21
N LEU A 156 -5.79 12.16 -27.20
CA LEU A 156 -4.84 13.06 -27.87
C LEU A 156 -3.44 12.96 -27.25
N ILE A 157 -3.33 12.96 -25.91
CA ILE A 157 -2.04 12.76 -25.21
C ILE A 157 -1.40 11.44 -25.63
N ASN A 158 -2.15 10.34 -25.60
CA ASN A 158 -1.65 9.04 -26.04
C ASN A 158 -1.24 9.03 -27.53
N SER A 159 -1.92 9.78 -28.39
CA SER A 159 -1.56 9.92 -29.80
C SER A 159 -0.23 10.67 -29.97
N ALA A 160 -0.04 11.77 -29.25
CA ALA A 160 1.21 12.53 -29.25
C ALA A 160 2.39 11.70 -28.74
N ILE A 161 2.19 10.89 -27.70
CA ILE A 161 3.20 9.95 -27.18
C ILE A 161 3.57 8.90 -28.23
N LYS A 162 2.59 8.27 -28.88
CA LYS A 162 2.83 7.28 -29.96
C LYS A 162 3.61 7.83 -31.16
N GLN A 163 3.57 9.16 -31.35
CA GLN A 163 4.32 9.86 -32.40
C GLN A 163 5.73 10.30 -31.94
N GLY A 164 6.16 9.89 -30.76
CA GLY A 164 7.51 10.14 -30.21
C GLY A 164 7.60 11.34 -29.26
N GLY A 165 6.48 11.74 -28.64
CA GLY A 165 6.49 12.64 -27.48
C GLY A 165 6.77 11.87 -26.19
N TYR A 166 7.47 12.49 -25.24
CA TYR A 166 7.85 11.85 -23.97
C TYR A 166 7.32 12.68 -22.79
N LEU A 167 6.89 12.00 -21.74
CA LEU A 167 6.57 12.61 -20.45
C LEU A 167 7.88 12.81 -19.68
N SER A 168 8.08 13.99 -19.09
CA SER A 168 9.16 14.17 -18.11
C SER A 168 8.78 13.58 -16.75
N SER A 169 9.75 13.37 -15.86
CA SER A 169 9.48 12.96 -14.47
C SER A 169 8.50 13.91 -13.78
N GLY A 170 8.69 15.23 -13.95
CA GLY A 170 7.79 16.25 -13.44
C GLY A 170 6.37 16.17 -14.00
N ASP A 171 6.20 15.84 -15.29
CA ASP A 171 4.86 15.64 -15.86
C ASP A 171 4.16 14.43 -15.22
N CYS A 172 4.90 13.36 -14.96
CA CYS A 172 4.38 12.16 -14.31
C CYS A 172 4.02 12.42 -12.84
N GLU A 173 4.85 13.16 -12.11
CA GLU A 173 4.57 13.63 -10.74
C GLU A 173 3.30 14.49 -10.70
N ASP A 174 3.18 15.49 -11.58
CA ASP A 174 2.01 16.37 -11.65
C ASP A 174 0.71 15.60 -11.96
N ILE A 175 0.78 14.60 -12.86
CA ILE A 175 -0.35 13.73 -13.19
C ILE A 175 -0.70 12.81 -12.01
N ALA A 176 0.30 12.25 -11.33
CA ALA A 176 0.13 11.39 -10.16
C ALA A 176 -0.47 12.17 -8.97
N GLU A 177 0.00 13.40 -8.74
CA GLU A 177 -0.56 14.31 -7.75
C GLU A 177 -2.04 14.59 -8.05
N MET A 178 -2.37 14.93 -9.31
CA MET A 178 -3.76 15.13 -9.73
C MET A 178 -4.63 13.88 -9.50
N ALA A 179 -4.10 12.67 -9.73
CA ALA A 179 -4.82 11.43 -9.45
C ALA A 179 -5.07 11.23 -7.94
N SER A 180 -4.06 11.53 -7.12
CA SER A 180 -4.14 11.51 -5.66
C SER A 180 -5.18 12.50 -5.14
N GLU A 181 -5.19 13.74 -5.62
CA GLU A 181 -6.20 14.76 -5.29
C GLU A 181 -7.62 14.26 -5.58
N ILE A 182 -7.82 13.61 -6.73
CA ILE A 182 -9.12 13.04 -7.09
C ILE A 182 -9.51 11.91 -6.12
N ARG A 183 -8.56 11.07 -5.68
CA ARG A 183 -8.86 10.01 -4.70
C ARG A 183 -9.19 10.58 -3.32
N GLN A 184 -8.45 11.59 -2.88
CA GLN A 184 -8.65 12.22 -1.57
C GLN A 184 -9.95 13.05 -1.53
N GLY A 185 -10.39 13.58 -2.68
CA GLY A 185 -11.67 14.28 -2.83
C GLY A 185 -12.93 13.42 -2.64
N ARG A 186 -12.81 12.12 -2.31
CA ARG A 186 -13.92 11.15 -2.21
C ARG A 186 -15.08 11.60 -1.32
N SER A 187 -14.81 12.38 -0.27
CA SER A 187 -15.81 12.95 0.65
C SER A 187 -16.63 14.09 0.03
N THR A 188 -16.12 14.74 -1.03
CA THR A 188 -16.76 15.87 -1.70
C THR A 188 -17.66 15.46 -2.87
N TYR A 189 -17.51 14.23 -3.37
CA TYR A 189 -18.29 13.73 -4.50
C TYR A 189 -19.65 13.17 -4.08
N ARG A 190 -20.65 13.33 -4.95
CA ARG A 190 -21.90 12.57 -4.83
C ARG A 190 -21.61 11.09 -5.02
N LYS A 191 -22.29 10.23 -4.24
CA LYS A 191 -22.13 8.76 -4.27
C LYS A 191 -22.22 8.14 -5.69
N ALA A 192 -23.06 8.70 -6.55
CA ALA A 192 -23.24 8.24 -7.94
C ALA A 192 -22.02 8.54 -8.84
N ASP A 193 -21.22 9.55 -8.49
CA ASP A 193 -20.08 10.02 -9.28
C ASP A 193 -18.74 9.48 -8.76
N THR A 194 -18.69 9.03 -7.51
CA THR A 194 -17.49 8.48 -6.87
C THR A 194 -16.80 7.40 -7.70
N LYS A 195 -17.56 6.44 -8.24
CA LYS A 195 -16.99 5.35 -9.06
C LYS A 195 -16.33 5.89 -10.34
N LYS A 196 -16.92 6.93 -10.94
CA LYS A 196 -16.42 7.53 -12.19
C LYS A 196 -15.19 8.40 -11.94
N MET A 197 -15.16 9.14 -10.82
CA MET A 197 -13.99 9.89 -10.41
C MET A 197 -12.82 8.96 -10.04
N ILE A 198 -13.08 7.82 -9.39
CA ILE A 198 -12.05 6.80 -9.15
C ILE A 198 -11.51 6.25 -10.48
N LEU A 199 -12.38 5.91 -11.44
CA LEU A 199 -11.93 5.46 -12.76
C LEU A 199 -11.11 6.52 -13.50
N ARG A 200 -11.41 7.81 -13.29
CA ARG A 200 -10.61 8.93 -13.81
C ARG A 200 -9.21 8.94 -13.20
N ALA A 201 -9.11 8.83 -11.88
CA ALA A 201 -7.82 8.73 -11.19
C ALA A 201 -7.00 7.53 -11.69
N GLU A 202 -7.63 6.35 -11.86
CA GLU A 202 -6.96 5.16 -12.40
C GLU A 202 -6.41 5.37 -13.82
N ARG A 203 -7.10 6.16 -14.66
CA ARG A 203 -6.63 6.48 -16.01
C ARG A 203 -5.47 7.48 -15.98
N LEU A 204 -5.44 8.40 -15.01
CA LEU A 204 -4.33 9.34 -14.80
C LEU A 204 -3.10 8.61 -14.26
N GLU A 205 -3.25 7.74 -13.27
CA GLU A 205 -2.17 6.86 -12.77
C GLU A 205 -1.56 6.05 -13.92
N LYS A 206 -2.43 5.49 -14.77
CA LYS A 206 -1.97 4.76 -15.95
C LYS A 206 -1.22 5.66 -16.93
N LEU A 207 -1.60 6.92 -17.06
CA LEU A 207 -0.92 7.90 -17.93
C LEU A 207 0.42 8.34 -17.33
N ALA A 208 0.47 8.63 -16.03
CA ALA A 208 1.72 8.92 -15.30
C ALA A 208 2.70 7.73 -15.38
N GLY A 209 2.17 6.51 -15.49
CA GLY A 209 2.94 5.29 -15.76
C GLY A 209 3.29 5.03 -17.24
N VAL A 210 3.07 5.97 -18.16
CA VAL A 210 3.51 5.85 -19.56
C VAL A 210 4.97 6.31 -19.67
N GLU A 211 5.87 5.35 -19.53
CA GLU A 211 7.33 5.42 -19.77
C GLU A 211 8.07 6.56 -19.05
N VAL A 212 7.95 6.59 -17.72
CA VAL A 212 9.11 6.88 -16.87
C VAL A 212 10.14 5.78 -17.12
N SER A 213 11.42 6.13 -17.21
CA SER A 213 12.50 5.14 -17.29
C SER A 213 12.31 4.11 -16.18
N ALA A 214 12.22 2.81 -16.51
CA ALA A 214 12.13 1.75 -15.51
C ALA A 214 13.27 1.86 -14.48
N THR A 215 14.39 2.44 -14.89
CA THR A 215 15.56 2.74 -14.06
C THR A 215 15.30 3.87 -13.05
N GLU A 216 14.52 4.92 -13.37
CA GLU A 216 14.16 5.97 -12.40
C GLU A 216 13.17 5.43 -11.34
N PHE A 217 12.16 4.66 -11.78
CA PHE A 217 11.28 3.94 -10.85
C PHE A 217 12.05 2.95 -9.98
N LEU A 218 13.04 2.26 -10.54
CA LEU A 218 13.88 1.35 -9.77
C LEU A 218 14.66 2.14 -8.72
N MET A 219 15.31 3.25 -9.07
CA MET A 219 16.08 4.06 -8.13
C MET A 219 15.26 4.56 -6.94
N GLU A 220 14.03 5.06 -7.16
CA GLU A 220 13.12 5.48 -6.06
C GLU A 220 12.66 4.30 -5.18
N ARG A 221 12.54 3.11 -5.76
CA ARG A 221 12.07 1.91 -5.07
C ARG A 221 13.18 1.10 -4.39
N CYS A 222 14.44 1.43 -4.65
CA CYS A 222 15.63 0.76 -4.10
C CYS A 222 16.12 1.38 -2.77
N GLU A 223 15.50 2.47 -2.30
CA GLU A 223 15.73 2.94 -0.94
C GLU A 223 15.26 1.86 0.06
N GLY A 224 16.02 1.61 1.12
CA GLY A 224 15.77 0.47 2.02
C GLY A 224 14.38 0.54 2.65
N ALA A 225 13.51 -0.45 2.39
CA ALA A 225 12.19 -0.55 3.02
C ALA A 225 12.25 -1.16 4.44
N GLU A 226 13.37 -1.01 5.13
CA GLU A 226 13.51 -1.43 6.52
C GLU A 226 12.50 -0.66 7.37
N ASN A 227 11.78 -1.39 8.20
CA ASN A 227 10.82 -0.77 9.09
C ASN A 227 11.57 -0.08 10.23
N GLU A 228 11.47 1.25 10.32
CA GLU A 228 12.04 2.04 11.43
C GLU A 228 11.54 1.58 12.81
N PHE A 229 10.40 0.87 12.83
CA PHE A 229 9.76 0.32 14.00
C PHE A 229 9.92 -1.20 14.17
N ALA A 230 10.84 -1.82 13.42
CA ALA A 230 11.08 -3.26 13.54
C ALA A 230 11.40 -3.64 14.99
N ILE A 231 10.88 -4.78 15.42
CA ILE A 231 11.20 -5.34 16.73
C ILE A 231 12.70 -5.68 16.71
N PRO A 232 13.51 -5.16 17.66
CA PRO A 232 14.92 -5.47 17.69
C PRO A 232 15.16 -6.97 17.84
N ASP A 233 15.97 -7.50 16.93
CA ASP A 233 16.48 -8.86 17.00
C ASP A 233 17.59 -8.93 18.05
N LYS A 234 17.18 -9.14 19.30
CA LYS A 234 18.06 -9.23 20.48
C LYS A 234 17.63 -10.41 21.35
N GLU A 235 18.61 -10.97 22.06
CA GLU A 235 18.34 -11.99 23.06
C GLU A 235 17.47 -11.43 24.19
N ARG A 236 16.52 -12.24 24.65
CA ARG A 236 15.62 -11.95 25.78
C ARG A 236 15.71 -13.11 26.78
N PRO A 237 16.82 -13.23 27.53
CA PRO A 237 17.09 -14.41 28.36
C PRO A 237 16.05 -14.63 29.48
N ASN A 238 15.42 -13.56 29.97
CA ASN A 238 14.40 -13.62 31.02
C ASN A 238 12.97 -13.75 30.47
N ALA A 239 12.78 -13.97 29.16
CA ALA A 239 11.45 -14.03 28.55
C ALA A 239 10.55 -15.08 29.22
N GLN A 240 11.11 -16.24 29.61
CA GLN A 240 10.34 -17.29 30.28
C GLN A 240 9.88 -16.85 31.68
N PHE A 241 10.74 -16.22 32.48
CA PHE A 241 10.38 -15.69 33.79
C PHE A 241 9.19 -14.73 33.69
N TRP A 242 9.24 -13.78 32.74
CA TRP A 242 8.14 -12.83 32.54
C TRP A 242 6.87 -13.54 32.06
N ALA A 243 6.98 -14.51 31.15
CA ALA A 243 5.85 -15.28 30.67
C ALA A 243 5.15 -16.05 31.81
N ASP A 244 5.93 -16.69 32.68
CA ASP A 244 5.44 -17.43 33.84
C ASP A 244 4.81 -16.48 34.86
N LEU A 245 5.42 -15.33 35.12
CA LEU A 245 4.85 -14.33 36.03
C LEU A 245 3.51 -13.79 35.52
N LEU A 246 3.39 -13.45 34.23
CA LEU A 246 2.12 -13.00 33.65
C LEU A 246 1.06 -14.11 33.69
N ALA A 247 1.45 -15.38 33.50
CA ALA A 247 0.56 -16.52 33.63
C ALA A 247 0.04 -16.67 35.07
N GLU A 248 0.91 -16.54 36.08
CA GLU A 248 0.53 -16.59 37.50
C GLU A 248 -0.37 -15.42 37.89
N VAL A 249 -0.08 -14.21 37.42
CA VAL A 249 -0.96 -13.05 37.61
C VAL A 249 -2.33 -13.32 37.01
N ALA A 250 -2.39 -13.81 35.77
CA ALA A 250 -3.65 -14.13 35.12
C ALA A 250 -4.42 -15.23 35.88
N ALA A 251 -3.78 -16.32 36.28
CA ALA A 251 -4.40 -17.39 37.06
C ALA A 251 -5.04 -16.85 38.35
N ASN A 252 -4.31 -16.06 39.12
CA ASN A 252 -4.80 -15.48 40.38
C ASN A 252 -5.89 -14.42 40.16
N LEU A 253 -5.84 -13.64 39.08
CA LEU A 253 -6.94 -12.74 38.71
C LEU A 253 -8.22 -13.54 38.39
N ASN A 254 -8.09 -14.72 37.78
CA ASN A 254 -9.23 -15.59 37.48
C ASN A 254 -9.84 -16.16 38.77
N ASP A 255 -9.00 -16.54 39.73
CA ASP A 255 -9.46 -16.98 41.06
C ASP A 255 -10.21 -15.87 41.80
N ILE A 256 -9.67 -14.65 41.80
CA ILE A 256 -10.35 -13.47 42.36
C ILE A 256 -11.70 -13.26 41.68
N ARG A 257 -11.76 -13.33 40.35
CA ARG A 257 -13.01 -13.20 39.57
C ARG A 257 -14.03 -14.27 39.94
N LEU A 258 -13.62 -15.53 40.05
CA LEU A 258 -14.50 -16.64 40.42
C LEU A 258 -15.00 -16.51 41.87
N ALA A 259 -14.12 -16.17 42.80
CA ALA A 259 -14.45 -16.02 44.22
C ALA A 259 -15.38 -14.82 44.50
N THR A 260 -15.37 -13.81 43.63
CA THR A 260 -16.18 -12.59 43.74
C THR A 260 -17.38 -12.57 42.78
N LYS A 261 -17.65 -13.68 42.08
CA LYS A 261 -18.79 -13.84 41.19
C LYS A 261 -20.09 -14.00 42.01
N GLY A 262 -20.98 -13.02 41.92
CA GLY A 262 -22.29 -13.04 42.59
C GLY A 262 -22.35 -12.12 43.83
N SER A 263 -23.37 -12.33 44.68
CA SER A 263 -23.65 -11.47 45.84
C SER A 263 -22.96 -11.89 47.14
N LYS A 264 -22.36 -13.09 47.20
CA LYS A 264 -21.64 -13.57 48.38
C LYS A 264 -20.22 -13.00 48.40
N ARG A 265 -19.83 -12.44 49.54
CA ARG A 265 -18.47 -11.91 49.79
C ARG A 265 -17.51 -13.09 49.97
N ALA A 266 -16.37 -13.06 49.27
CA ALA A 266 -15.34 -14.08 49.41
C ALA A 266 -14.82 -14.19 50.85
N ALA A 267 -14.54 -15.40 51.33
CA ALA A 267 -14.13 -15.65 52.72
C ALA A 267 -12.84 -14.88 53.11
N TRP A 268 -11.87 -14.82 52.20
CA TRP A 268 -10.62 -14.07 52.37
C TRP A 268 -10.82 -12.55 52.44
N ALA A 269 -11.98 -12.00 52.05
CA ALA A 269 -12.28 -10.57 52.12
C ALA A 269 -13.02 -10.15 53.41
N SER A 270 -13.23 -11.08 54.34
CA SER A 270 -14.03 -10.88 55.57
C SER A 270 -13.32 -10.06 56.65
N SER A 271 -12.01 -10.23 56.80
CA SER A 271 -11.16 -9.51 57.77
C SER A 271 -9.77 -9.25 57.18
N GLU A 272 -9.01 -8.36 57.81
CA GLU A 272 -7.63 -8.07 57.41
C GLU A 272 -6.71 -9.29 57.59
N ALA A 273 -6.89 -10.04 58.69
CA ALA A 273 -6.13 -11.26 58.93
C ALA A 273 -6.40 -12.33 57.86
N ALA A 274 -7.67 -12.53 57.47
CA ALA A 274 -8.02 -13.48 56.41
C ALA A 274 -7.50 -13.03 55.03
N PHE A 275 -7.46 -11.72 54.79
CA PHE A 275 -6.91 -11.15 53.56
C PHE A 275 -5.40 -11.37 53.48
N ASN A 276 -4.65 -11.00 54.53
CA ASN A 276 -3.19 -11.13 54.57
C ASN A 276 -2.75 -12.61 54.53
N ALA A 277 -3.54 -13.51 55.09
CA ALA A 277 -3.27 -14.96 55.01
C ALA A 277 -3.47 -15.51 53.59
N GLN A 278 -4.50 -15.05 52.86
CA GLN A 278 -4.73 -15.49 51.48
C GLN A 278 -3.77 -14.82 50.51
N TRP A 279 -3.44 -13.55 50.69
CA TRP A 279 -2.68 -12.72 49.78
C TRP A 279 -1.44 -12.13 50.47
N PRO A 280 -0.40 -12.95 50.71
CA PRO A 280 0.81 -12.50 51.39
C PRO A 280 1.61 -11.52 50.51
N ALA A 281 2.45 -10.70 51.16
CA ALA A 281 3.44 -9.89 50.46
C ALA A 281 4.56 -10.77 49.89
N CYS A 282 5.11 -10.35 48.75
CA CYS A 282 6.27 -10.99 48.11
C CYS A 282 7.25 -9.90 47.69
N GLY A 283 8.45 -9.90 48.27
CA GLY A 283 9.45 -8.85 48.07
C GLY A 283 8.90 -7.44 48.34
N ASP A 284 8.99 -6.60 47.31
CA ASP A 284 8.55 -5.20 47.35
C ASP A 284 7.05 -5.04 47.04
N VAL A 285 6.37 -6.11 46.59
CA VAL A 285 4.93 -6.10 46.29
C VAL A 285 4.14 -6.41 47.57
N ARG A 286 3.40 -5.41 48.06
CA ARG A 286 2.67 -5.47 49.33
C ARG A 286 1.16 -5.28 49.13
N PRO A 287 0.38 -6.37 49.11
CA PRO A 287 -1.07 -6.30 49.16
C PRO A 287 -1.59 -5.53 50.37
N SER A 288 -2.68 -4.79 50.20
CA SER A 288 -3.27 -3.94 51.24
C SER A 288 -4.78 -4.14 51.33
N TYR A 289 -5.23 -4.58 52.50
CA TYR A 289 -6.66 -4.77 52.76
C TYR A 289 -7.45 -3.44 52.75
N ALA A 290 -6.79 -2.35 53.15
CA ALA A 290 -7.36 -1.01 53.13
C ALA A 290 -7.59 -0.55 51.68
N ASP A 291 -6.61 -0.73 50.80
CA ASP A 291 -6.73 -0.35 49.38
C ASP A 291 -7.76 -1.21 48.66
N TRP A 292 -7.78 -2.51 48.95
CA TRP A 292 -8.84 -3.41 48.50
C TRP A 292 -10.25 -2.91 48.87
N LYS A 293 -10.45 -2.40 50.10
CA LYS A 293 -11.73 -1.82 50.53
C LYS A 293 -12.03 -0.46 49.90
N ALA A 294 -11.02 0.39 49.76
CA ALA A 294 -11.16 1.78 49.30
C ALA A 294 -11.52 1.88 47.81
N SER A 295 -11.15 0.88 46.99
CA SER A 295 -11.40 0.82 45.54
C SER A 295 -12.88 0.80 45.09
N GLY A 296 -13.84 0.91 46.02
CA GLY A 296 -15.24 1.21 45.73
C GLY A 296 -16.08 0.02 45.29
N GLN A 297 -15.52 -0.99 44.62
CA GLN A 297 -16.04 -2.36 44.54
C GLN A 297 -14.92 -3.30 44.05
N PRO A 298 -14.87 -4.54 44.56
CA PRO A 298 -13.95 -5.53 44.04
C PRO A 298 -14.36 -5.88 42.60
N VAL A 299 -13.41 -5.87 41.66
CA VAL A 299 -13.56 -6.54 40.35
C VAL A 299 -14.39 -5.74 39.33
N ALA A 300 -14.39 -4.40 39.31
CA ALA A 300 -15.15 -3.62 38.32
C ALA A 300 -14.72 -3.90 36.86
N ASP A 301 -13.42 -3.84 36.56
CA ASP A 301 -12.87 -4.15 35.22
C ASP A 301 -13.03 -5.62 34.85
N LEU A 302 -12.75 -6.52 35.79
CA LEU A 302 -12.92 -7.97 35.59
C LEU A 302 -14.41 -8.35 35.43
N LYS A 303 -15.36 -7.64 36.08
CA LYS A 303 -16.81 -7.84 35.90
C LYS A 303 -17.32 -7.23 34.60
N ALA A 304 -16.81 -6.08 34.19
CA ALA A 304 -17.14 -5.44 32.91
C ALA A 304 -16.85 -6.34 31.70
N ASN A 305 -15.99 -7.33 31.89
CA ASN A 305 -15.62 -8.29 30.88
C ASN A 305 -16.39 -9.63 30.97
N ASN A 306 -17.22 -9.85 32.00
CA ASN A 306 -18.13 -10.98 32.05
C ASN A 306 -19.13 -10.91 30.89
N GLY A 307 -19.09 -11.91 30.00
CA GLY A 307 -19.99 -11.99 28.85
C GLY A 307 -19.47 -11.28 27.59
N ARG A 308 -18.21 -10.83 27.56
CA ARG A 308 -17.58 -10.47 26.28
C ARG A 308 -17.53 -11.68 25.36
N ARG A 309 -17.88 -11.45 24.10
CA ARG A 309 -18.00 -12.49 23.07
C ARG A 309 -16.69 -13.25 22.79
N ASN A 310 -15.56 -12.61 23.04
CA ASN A 310 -14.22 -13.14 22.75
C ASN A 310 -13.76 -14.17 23.80
N GLY A 311 -14.52 -14.35 24.88
CA GLY A 311 -14.15 -15.26 25.95
C GLY A 311 -13.01 -14.76 26.83
N TRP A 312 -12.64 -15.62 27.76
CA TRP A 312 -11.50 -15.41 28.66
C TRP A 312 -10.25 -16.02 28.03
N ALA A 313 -9.11 -15.37 28.22
CA ALA A 313 -7.82 -15.93 27.87
C ALA A 313 -7.58 -17.23 28.64
N ASP A 314 -7.04 -18.22 27.95
CA ASP A 314 -6.41 -19.36 28.61
C ASP A 314 -5.12 -18.86 29.28
N THR A 315 -5.01 -19.06 30.59
CA THR A 315 -3.87 -18.59 31.38
C THR A 315 -2.57 -19.28 30.97
N GLU A 316 -2.65 -20.52 30.48
CA GLU A 316 -1.48 -21.25 29.96
C GLU A 316 -0.90 -20.61 28.69
N SER A 317 -1.72 -19.89 27.92
CA SER A 317 -1.25 -19.25 26.68
C SER A 317 -0.15 -18.22 26.93
N TYR A 318 -0.08 -17.61 28.12
CA TYR A 318 1.00 -16.67 28.49
C TYR A 318 2.36 -17.36 28.53
N ARG A 319 2.45 -18.61 29.01
CA ARG A 319 3.72 -19.36 29.11
C ARG A 319 4.32 -19.69 27.75
N THR A 320 3.52 -19.66 26.69
CA THR A 320 3.95 -19.94 25.31
C THR A 320 4.48 -18.72 24.56
N LEU A 321 4.30 -17.51 25.11
CA LEU A 321 4.66 -16.25 24.47
C LEU A 321 6.14 -16.13 24.06
N PRO A 322 7.13 -16.66 24.80
CA PRO A 322 8.53 -16.59 24.37
C PRO A 322 8.74 -17.21 22.98
N GLY A 323 8.02 -18.30 22.67
CA GLY A 323 8.10 -18.98 21.38
C GLY A 323 7.49 -18.21 20.20
N THR A 324 6.76 -17.12 20.46
CA THR A 324 6.09 -16.34 19.41
C THR A 324 6.87 -15.10 18.97
N ILE A 325 7.89 -14.69 19.75
CA ILE A 325 8.69 -13.48 19.49
C ILE A 325 9.41 -13.56 18.14
N ALA A 326 10.01 -14.71 17.81
CA ALA A 326 10.77 -14.87 16.56
C ALA A 326 9.90 -14.61 15.32
N GLY A 327 8.64 -15.07 15.33
CA GLY A 327 7.70 -14.79 14.26
C GLY A 327 7.33 -13.31 14.17
N ALA A 328 7.19 -12.64 15.31
CA ALA A 328 6.94 -11.19 15.35
C ALA A 328 8.12 -10.38 14.80
N VAL A 329 9.35 -10.73 15.18
CA VAL A 329 10.59 -10.11 14.66
C VAL A 329 10.63 -10.25 13.15
N ALA A 330 10.44 -11.46 12.62
CA ALA A 330 10.45 -11.73 11.18
C ALA A 330 9.44 -10.85 10.41
N HIS A 331 8.19 -10.78 10.87
CA HIS A 331 7.13 -10.02 10.21
C HIS A 331 7.21 -8.50 10.43
N SER A 332 7.96 -8.05 11.44
CA SER A 332 8.14 -6.61 11.72
C SER A 332 9.25 -5.96 10.89
N ARG A 333 10.15 -6.77 10.30
CA ARG A 333 11.39 -6.30 9.66
C ARG A 333 11.16 -5.32 8.52
N TYR A 334 10.09 -5.49 7.75
CA TYR A 334 9.81 -4.68 6.57
C TYR A 334 8.40 -4.07 6.61
N ASP A 335 8.31 -2.81 6.15
CA ASP A 335 7.03 -2.15 5.93
C ASP A 335 6.59 -2.35 4.46
N TRP A 336 5.80 -3.40 4.24
CA TRP A 336 5.23 -3.74 2.93
C TRP A 336 4.26 -2.68 2.40
N SER A 337 3.83 -1.72 3.25
CA SER A 337 2.87 -0.67 2.89
C SER A 337 3.52 0.53 2.22
N MET A 338 4.85 0.56 2.23
CA MET A 338 5.67 1.57 1.56
C MET A 338 5.81 1.27 0.06
N SER A 339 6.24 2.26 -0.72
CA SER A 339 6.45 2.12 -2.18
C SER A 339 7.77 1.40 -2.52
N GLN A 340 8.75 1.47 -1.62
CA GLN A 340 10.03 0.76 -1.69
C GLN A 340 9.82 -0.76 -1.65
N ILE A 341 10.71 -1.52 -2.32
CA ILE A 341 10.66 -2.98 -2.36
C ILE A 341 11.34 -3.56 -1.10
N PRO A 342 10.59 -4.24 -0.21
CA PRO A 342 11.15 -4.92 0.95
C PRO A 342 12.24 -5.91 0.60
N GLY A 343 13.38 -5.82 1.29
CA GLY A 343 14.47 -6.79 1.14
C GLY A 343 14.99 -6.98 -0.28
N LEU A 344 15.00 -5.92 -1.10
CA LEU A 344 15.44 -6.01 -2.50
C LEU A 344 16.89 -6.52 -2.63
N ASP A 345 17.74 -6.21 -1.65
CA ASP A 345 19.11 -6.71 -1.51
C ASP A 345 19.19 -8.24 -1.37
N VAL A 346 18.17 -8.86 -0.77
CA VAL A 346 18.05 -10.33 -0.70
C VAL A 346 17.77 -10.89 -2.09
N LEU A 347 16.86 -10.26 -2.83
CA LEU A 347 16.43 -10.72 -4.15
C LEU A 347 17.47 -10.50 -5.25
N ALA A 348 18.13 -9.34 -5.27
CA ALA A 348 18.87 -8.89 -6.45
C ALA A 348 20.13 -8.09 -6.05
N ASP A 349 21.20 -8.31 -6.81
CA ASP A 349 22.39 -7.47 -6.78
C ASP A 349 22.27 -6.40 -7.88
N LEU A 350 21.88 -5.19 -7.50
CA LEU A 350 21.63 -4.11 -8.45
C LEU A 350 22.90 -3.51 -9.06
N GLU A 351 24.09 -3.89 -8.58
CA GLU A 351 25.35 -3.57 -9.27
C GLU A 351 25.47 -4.35 -10.59
N ASN A 352 24.74 -5.47 -10.72
CA ASN A 352 24.68 -6.27 -11.93
C ASN A 352 23.51 -5.81 -12.84
N PRO A 353 23.78 -5.33 -14.08
CA PRO A 353 22.75 -4.86 -14.99
C PRO A 353 21.69 -5.92 -15.37
N ALA A 354 22.04 -7.20 -15.33
CA ALA A 354 21.08 -8.28 -15.62
C ALA A 354 20.06 -8.44 -14.49
N TRP A 355 20.48 -8.25 -13.23
CA TRP A 355 19.57 -8.22 -12.08
C TRP A 355 18.66 -7.01 -12.15
N THR A 356 19.20 -5.84 -12.47
CA THR A 356 18.41 -4.62 -12.70
C THR A 356 17.35 -4.83 -13.77
N ALA A 357 17.71 -5.41 -14.93
CA ALA A 357 16.76 -5.69 -15.99
C ALA A 357 15.66 -6.70 -15.57
N LEU A 358 16.01 -7.72 -14.78
CA LEU A 358 15.04 -8.66 -14.24
C LEU A 358 14.08 -7.96 -13.26
N VAL A 359 14.60 -7.15 -12.34
CA VAL A 359 13.79 -6.39 -11.36
C VAL A 359 12.87 -5.39 -12.07
N GLU A 360 13.38 -4.65 -13.07
CA GLU A 360 12.57 -3.77 -13.92
C GLU A 360 11.43 -4.54 -14.61
N HIS A 361 11.72 -5.74 -15.11
CA HIS A 361 10.71 -6.61 -15.70
C HIS A 361 9.67 -7.07 -14.68
N LEU A 362 10.02 -7.29 -13.41
CA LEU A 362 9.05 -7.62 -12.36
C LEU A 362 8.18 -6.41 -11.97
N ILE A 363 8.72 -5.19 -11.99
CA ILE A 363 8.02 -3.95 -11.62
C ILE A 363 7.03 -3.50 -12.70
N THR A 364 7.37 -3.63 -13.98
CA THR A 364 6.63 -3.02 -15.10
C THR A 364 5.35 -3.77 -15.52
N GLN A 365 4.85 -4.66 -14.66
CA GLN A 365 3.75 -5.56 -14.99
C GLN A 365 2.37 -4.92 -14.91
N ARG A 366 1.63 -4.94 -16.03
CA ARG A 366 0.21 -4.56 -16.04
C ARG A 366 -0.59 -5.49 -15.14
N ARG A 367 -1.56 -4.92 -14.40
CA ARG A 367 -2.51 -5.69 -13.58
C ARG A 367 -3.17 -6.81 -14.38
N ALA A 368 -2.72 -8.04 -14.14
CA ALA A 368 -3.29 -9.27 -14.66
C ALA A 368 -3.30 -10.31 -13.54
N THR A 369 -4.18 -11.31 -13.61
CA THR A 369 -4.21 -12.42 -12.64
C THR A 369 -3.25 -13.55 -13.02
N LYS A 370 -2.76 -13.57 -14.25
CA LYS A 370 -1.83 -14.58 -14.79
C LYS A 370 -0.81 -13.92 -15.71
N ALA A 371 0.40 -14.46 -15.75
CA ALA A 371 1.41 -14.09 -16.72
C ALA A 371 0.98 -14.45 -18.15
N THR A 372 1.36 -13.62 -19.13
CA THR A 372 1.21 -13.95 -20.55
C THR A 372 2.36 -14.85 -21.01
N LYS A 373 2.17 -15.64 -22.09
CA LYS A 373 3.28 -16.45 -22.65
C LYS A 373 4.48 -15.61 -23.07
N THR A 374 4.24 -14.42 -23.61
CA THR A 374 5.29 -13.46 -23.98
C THR A 374 6.09 -13.04 -22.76
N TRP A 375 5.39 -12.69 -21.68
CA TRP A 375 6.02 -12.34 -20.40
C TRP A 375 6.89 -13.48 -19.86
N GLN A 376 6.34 -14.71 -19.81
CA GLN A 376 7.07 -15.88 -19.28
C GLN A 376 8.36 -16.13 -20.07
N LYS A 377 8.30 -15.99 -21.40
CA LYS A 377 9.46 -16.14 -22.26
C LYS A 377 10.52 -15.08 -21.95
N GLU A 378 10.12 -13.81 -21.89
CA GLU A 378 11.02 -12.69 -21.58
C GLU A 378 11.66 -12.84 -20.19
N ALA A 379 10.88 -13.19 -19.18
CA ALA A 379 11.37 -13.42 -17.82
C ALA A 379 12.44 -14.52 -17.78
N ILE A 380 12.24 -15.65 -18.46
CA ILE A 380 13.25 -16.71 -18.55
C ILE A 380 14.49 -16.26 -19.31
N GLU A 381 14.35 -15.50 -20.40
CA GLU A 381 15.53 -14.95 -21.11
C GLU A 381 16.34 -14.01 -20.21
N LEU A 382 15.69 -13.21 -19.35
CA LEU A 382 16.35 -12.34 -18.38
C LEU A 382 17.04 -13.12 -17.25
N CYS A 383 16.57 -14.33 -16.92
CA CYS A 383 17.21 -15.19 -15.92
C CYS A 383 18.47 -15.88 -16.43
N LYS A 384 18.56 -16.20 -17.73
CA LYS A 384 19.71 -16.91 -18.32
C LYS A 384 21.08 -16.28 -18.02
N PRO A 385 21.30 -14.96 -18.19
CA PRO A 385 22.60 -14.35 -17.88
C PRO A 385 22.97 -14.37 -16.38
N LEU A 386 21.98 -14.54 -15.50
CA LEU A 386 22.16 -14.60 -14.05
C LEU A 386 22.41 -16.04 -13.53
N GLY A 387 22.03 -17.04 -14.33
CA GLY A 387 21.89 -18.43 -13.89
C GLY A 387 20.51 -18.65 -13.26
N ILE A 388 19.74 -19.59 -13.80
CA ILE A 388 18.35 -19.85 -13.36
C ILE A 388 18.32 -20.31 -11.91
N GLU A 389 19.29 -21.12 -11.50
CA GLU A 389 19.43 -21.65 -10.13
C GLU A 389 19.71 -20.53 -9.13
N THR A 390 20.53 -19.55 -9.52
CA THR A 390 20.82 -18.35 -8.70
C THR A 390 19.54 -17.52 -8.51
N VAL A 391 18.78 -17.33 -9.59
CA VAL A 391 17.52 -16.59 -9.55
C VAL A 391 16.49 -17.32 -8.68
N GLU A 392 16.35 -18.62 -8.86
CA GLU A 392 15.47 -19.47 -8.06
C GLU A 392 15.77 -19.36 -6.56
N ALA A 393 17.05 -19.51 -6.17
CA ALA A 393 17.45 -19.41 -4.77
C ALA A 393 17.07 -18.07 -4.14
N LYS A 394 17.46 -16.96 -4.79
CA LYS A 394 17.18 -15.60 -4.30
C LYS A 394 15.69 -15.25 -4.30
N LEU A 395 14.95 -15.72 -5.30
CA LEU A 395 13.51 -15.53 -5.39
C LEU A 395 12.77 -16.20 -4.24
N HIS A 396 13.17 -17.42 -3.88
CA HIS A 396 12.61 -18.13 -2.73
C HIS A 396 12.99 -17.49 -1.39
N GLU A 397 14.24 -17.06 -1.23
CA GLU A 397 14.68 -16.33 -0.03
C GLU A 397 13.90 -15.03 0.14
N TRP A 398 13.67 -14.30 -0.95
CA TRP A 398 12.90 -13.05 -0.92
C TRP A 398 11.42 -13.27 -0.63
N LEU A 399 10.77 -14.25 -1.27
CA LEU A 399 9.38 -14.60 -0.97
C LEU A 399 9.21 -15.03 0.49
N ALA A 400 10.19 -15.72 1.06
CA ALA A 400 10.19 -16.10 2.47
C ALA A 400 10.15 -14.88 3.41
N LEU A 401 10.67 -13.72 3.02
CA LEU A 401 10.52 -12.49 3.82
C LEU A 401 9.06 -12.06 3.96
N PHE A 402 8.21 -12.40 2.99
CA PHE A 402 6.77 -12.09 3.00
C PHE A 402 5.95 -13.15 3.75
N HIS A 403 6.30 -14.42 3.58
CA HIS A 403 5.45 -15.54 3.99
C HIS A 403 6.07 -16.49 5.01
N SER A 404 7.26 -16.22 5.56
CA SER A 404 7.91 -17.11 6.53
C SER A 404 8.17 -16.38 7.84
N PRO A 405 7.60 -16.85 8.97
CA PRO A 405 6.69 -18.00 9.08
C PRO A 405 5.33 -17.73 8.41
N ALA A 406 4.72 -18.77 7.83
CA ALA A 406 3.44 -18.60 7.12
C ALA A 406 2.31 -18.22 8.06
N LEU A 407 1.54 -17.22 7.67
CA LEU A 407 0.45 -16.70 8.48
C LEU A 407 -0.85 -17.39 8.10
N GLY A 408 -1.22 -18.38 8.90
CA GLY A 408 -2.63 -18.73 9.12
C GLY A 408 -3.21 -17.92 10.28
N ARG A 409 -4.50 -18.08 10.57
CA ARG A 409 -5.18 -17.41 11.69
C ARG A 409 -4.43 -17.52 13.02
N ALA A 410 -4.08 -18.75 13.42
CA ALA A 410 -3.41 -19.02 14.69
C ALA A 410 -2.01 -18.38 14.72
N ASN A 411 -1.25 -18.51 13.64
CA ASN A 411 0.09 -17.94 13.53
C ASN A 411 0.06 -16.41 13.53
N TYR A 412 -0.94 -15.78 12.89
CA TYR A 412 -1.14 -14.33 12.99
C TYR A 412 -1.41 -13.91 14.43
N THR A 413 -2.29 -14.62 15.15
CA THR A 413 -2.52 -14.35 16.58
C THR A 413 -1.23 -14.51 17.40
N ALA A 414 -0.44 -15.56 17.15
CA ALA A 414 0.84 -15.78 17.80
C ALA A 414 1.82 -14.63 17.52
N VAL A 415 1.92 -14.18 16.27
CA VAL A 415 2.76 -13.07 15.83
C VAL A 415 2.35 -11.75 16.50
N VAL A 416 1.06 -11.44 16.59
CA VAL A 416 0.57 -10.24 17.32
C VAL A 416 0.84 -10.35 18.81
N ASN A 417 0.66 -11.54 19.41
CA ASN A 417 1.01 -11.79 20.80
C ASN A 417 2.52 -11.63 21.03
N GLY A 418 3.35 -12.06 20.08
CA GLY A 418 4.81 -11.90 20.13
C GLY A 418 5.25 -10.44 20.07
N ASP A 419 4.61 -9.63 19.23
CA ASP A 419 4.84 -8.17 19.15
C ASP A 419 4.56 -7.48 20.49
N ARG A 420 3.36 -7.72 21.03
CA ARG A 420 2.98 -7.16 22.35
C ARG A 420 3.87 -7.67 23.46
N PHE A 421 4.27 -8.94 23.43
CA PHE A 421 5.11 -9.53 24.46
C PHE A 421 6.55 -9.02 24.40
N ALA A 422 7.14 -8.86 23.21
CA ALA A 422 8.45 -8.24 23.05
C ALA A 422 8.46 -6.83 23.63
N TYR A 423 7.44 -6.02 23.30
CA TYR A 423 7.26 -4.69 23.88
C TYR A 423 7.06 -4.72 25.41
N THR A 424 6.31 -5.71 25.91
CA THR A 424 6.06 -5.88 27.35
C THR A 424 7.34 -6.22 28.10
N ILE A 425 8.15 -7.17 27.63
CA ILE A 425 9.43 -7.52 28.26
C ILE A 425 10.33 -6.29 28.34
N ASP A 426 10.46 -5.54 27.24
CA ASP A 426 11.37 -4.39 27.20
C ASP A 426 11.00 -3.35 28.28
N ARG A 427 9.72 -3.14 28.54
CA ARG A 427 9.24 -2.28 29.64
C ARG A 427 9.48 -2.87 31.02
N LEU A 428 9.25 -4.18 31.18
CA LEU A 428 9.41 -4.87 32.46
C LEU A 428 10.87 -4.95 32.88
N GLU A 429 11.78 -5.19 31.94
CA GLU A 429 13.22 -5.14 32.17
C GLU A 429 13.69 -3.73 32.57
N GLU A 430 13.12 -2.68 31.97
CA GLU A 430 13.42 -1.29 32.33
C GLU A 430 12.93 -0.95 33.76
N ALA A 431 11.73 -1.39 34.12
CA ALA A 431 11.11 -1.05 35.41
C ALA A 431 11.56 -1.97 36.57
N HIS A 432 11.84 -3.24 36.28
CA HIS A 432 11.94 -4.34 37.25
C HIS A 432 13.03 -5.37 36.85
N GLY A 433 14.12 -4.94 36.19
CA GLY A 433 15.15 -5.84 35.65
C GLY A 433 15.93 -6.70 36.65
N ASP A 434 15.83 -6.43 37.97
CA ASP A 434 16.42 -7.26 39.03
C ASP A 434 15.49 -8.39 39.51
N TRP A 435 14.21 -8.37 39.12
CA TRP A 435 13.22 -9.35 39.56
C TRP A 435 13.48 -10.77 39.07
N PRO A 436 13.92 -11.02 37.81
CA PRO A 436 14.23 -12.37 37.36
C PRO A 436 15.26 -13.07 38.25
N GLN A 437 16.23 -12.34 38.81
CA GLN A 437 17.23 -12.92 39.72
C GLN A 437 16.73 -12.98 41.18
N ARG A 438 15.98 -11.97 41.64
CA ARG A 438 15.50 -11.91 43.03
C ARG A 438 14.34 -12.86 43.34
N HIS A 439 13.50 -13.14 42.35
CA HIS A 439 12.23 -13.85 42.53
C HIS A 439 12.10 -15.11 41.68
N ALA A 440 13.20 -15.65 41.15
CA ALA A 440 13.21 -16.86 40.32
C ALA A 440 12.45 -18.04 40.96
N ASP A 441 12.63 -18.23 42.26
CA ASP A 441 12.02 -19.34 43.02
C ASP A 441 10.66 -18.97 43.66
N GLU A 442 10.19 -17.74 43.45
CA GLU A 442 9.00 -17.17 44.10
C GLU A 442 7.95 -16.65 43.11
N VAL A 443 8.02 -17.05 41.83
CA VAL A 443 7.14 -16.55 40.75
C VAL A 443 5.65 -16.69 41.09
N GLU A 444 5.23 -17.82 41.64
CA GLU A 444 3.84 -18.05 42.07
C GLU A 444 3.40 -17.06 43.17
N ALA A 445 4.24 -16.88 44.19
CA ALA A 445 3.96 -15.97 45.30
C ALA A 445 3.93 -14.50 44.84
N LEU A 446 4.85 -14.14 43.94
CA LEU A 446 4.93 -12.81 43.34
C LEU A 446 3.71 -12.53 42.45
N GLY A 447 3.35 -13.46 41.56
CA GLY A 447 2.16 -13.35 40.70
C GLY A 447 0.87 -13.21 41.50
N LYS A 448 0.75 -13.96 42.60
CA LYS A 448 -0.36 -13.85 43.56
C LYS A 448 -0.47 -12.47 44.22
N ALA A 449 0.66 -11.91 44.68
CA ALA A 449 0.71 -10.58 45.27
C ALA A 449 0.36 -9.47 44.25
N ILE A 450 0.89 -9.57 43.02
CA ILE A 450 0.60 -8.63 41.93
C ILE A 450 -0.88 -8.66 41.55
N ALA A 451 -1.46 -9.86 41.40
CA ALA A 451 -2.86 -10.02 40.98
C ALA A 451 -3.85 -9.30 41.90
N ILE A 452 -3.69 -9.41 43.22
CA ILE A 452 -4.58 -8.72 44.16
C ILE A 452 -4.34 -7.21 44.17
N CYS A 453 -3.10 -6.74 44.01
CA CYS A 453 -2.79 -5.31 43.89
C CYS A 453 -3.45 -4.73 42.63
N ALA A 454 -3.31 -5.41 41.48
CA ALA A 454 -3.95 -5.06 40.22
C ALA A 454 -5.49 -5.05 40.35
N ALA A 455 -6.09 -6.08 40.96
CA ALA A 455 -7.53 -6.17 41.18
C ALA A 455 -8.06 -5.11 42.16
N SER A 456 -7.22 -4.60 43.05
CA SER A 456 -7.54 -3.52 44.00
C SER A 456 -7.42 -2.13 43.36
N GLY A 457 -6.91 -2.00 42.13
CA GLY A 457 -6.65 -0.71 41.49
C GLY A 457 -5.50 0.10 42.13
N GLY A 458 -4.75 -0.50 43.05
CA GLY A 458 -3.61 0.11 43.73
C GLY A 458 -2.38 0.12 42.82
N LYS A 459 -1.87 1.32 42.48
CA LYS A 459 -0.67 1.50 41.65
C LYS A 459 0.58 1.67 42.51
N HIS A 460 0.92 0.65 43.30
CA HIS A 460 2.06 0.67 44.23
C HIS A 460 3.41 0.46 43.50
N GLY A 461 3.75 1.33 42.56
CA GLY A 461 5.02 1.22 41.81
C GLY A 461 5.10 0.02 40.84
N LEU A 462 4.00 -0.71 40.66
CA LEU A 462 3.89 -1.78 39.65
C LEU A 462 3.76 -1.17 38.25
N ASP A 463 4.58 -1.60 37.30
CA ASP A 463 4.39 -1.25 35.90
C ASP A 463 3.03 -1.81 35.40
N TYR A 464 2.34 -1.02 34.58
CA TYR A 464 0.99 -1.40 34.13
C TYR A 464 0.99 -2.64 33.23
N SER A 465 2.14 -3.04 32.66
CA SER A 465 2.27 -4.26 31.87
C SER A 465 2.02 -5.52 32.68
N LEU A 466 2.19 -5.46 34.01
CA LEU A 466 1.80 -6.52 34.96
C LEU A 466 0.29 -6.56 35.24
N GLY A 467 -0.47 -5.58 34.76
CA GLY A 467 -1.93 -5.49 34.95
C GLY A 467 -2.76 -6.36 34.01
N CYS A 468 -2.17 -7.40 33.39
CA CYS A 468 -2.79 -8.26 32.38
C CYS A 468 -4.28 -8.50 32.64
N LYS A 469 -5.13 -8.28 31.63
CA LYS A 469 -6.56 -8.61 31.75
C LYS A 469 -6.82 -10.00 31.22
N LEU A 470 -7.75 -10.70 31.86
CA LEU A 470 -8.16 -12.06 31.50
C LEU A 470 -8.90 -12.17 30.15
N VAL A 471 -8.95 -11.14 29.32
CA VAL A 471 -9.86 -11.08 28.17
C VAL A 471 -9.08 -11.19 26.88
N LEU A 472 -9.64 -11.90 25.91
CA LEU A 472 -9.16 -11.84 24.54
C LEU A 472 -9.59 -10.51 23.89
N THR A 473 -8.62 -9.71 23.47
CA THR A 473 -8.88 -8.45 22.75
C THR A 473 -9.25 -8.73 21.30
N ASP A 474 -10.18 -7.94 20.76
CA ASP A 474 -10.52 -7.98 19.33
C ASP A 474 -9.42 -7.31 18.52
N ASP A 475 -8.77 -8.09 17.67
CA ASP A 475 -8.04 -7.58 16.51
C ASP A 475 -8.76 -7.92 15.19
N HIS A 476 -9.86 -8.69 15.27
CA HIS A 476 -10.54 -9.29 14.11
C HIS A 476 -11.97 -8.77 13.93
N SER A 477 -12.17 -7.48 13.75
CA SER A 477 -13.50 -6.95 13.45
C SER A 477 -13.79 -6.95 11.94
N TYR A 478 -14.01 -8.13 11.35
CA TYR A 478 -14.86 -8.22 10.15
C TYR A 478 -15.99 -9.23 10.37
N LYS A 479 -17.20 -8.70 10.51
CA LYS A 479 -18.50 -9.41 10.48
C LYS A 479 -18.84 -10.36 11.61
N ASN A 480 -18.33 -10.20 12.83
CA ASN A 480 -19.04 -10.66 14.04
C ASN A 480 -19.55 -12.13 13.95
N LYS A 481 -18.79 -13.08 13.38
CA LYS A 481 -19.29 -14.43 13.06
C LYS A 481 -18.39 -15.60 13.45
N THR A 482 -17.12 -15.39 13.79
CA THR A 482 -16.19 -16.47 14.18
C THR A 482 -15.69 -16.28 15.62
N ALA A 483 -15.52 -17.39 16.35
CA ALA A 483 -14.88 -17.41 17.68
C ALA A 483 -13.43 -16.96 17.51
N THR A 484 -12.95 -15.97 18.26
CA THR A 484 -11.59 -15.43 18.14
C THR A 484 -10.57 -16.42 18.71
N THR A 485 -9.45 -16.64 18.01
CA THR A 485 -8.25 -17.28 18.58
C THR A 485 -7.62 -16.40 19.67
N GLY A 486 -7.94 -15.11 19.65
CA GLY A 486 -7.82 -14.15 20.74
C GLY A 486 -6.40 -13.66 21.00
N VAL A 487 -6.22 -12.33 20.99
CA VAL A 487 -4.94 -11.71 21.36
C VAL A 487 -4.98 -11.37 22.85
N LEU A 488 -3.94 -11.76 23.58
CA LEU A 488 -3.83 -11.49 25.02
C LEU A 488 -3.82 -9.97 25.26
N ASP A 489 -4.45 -9.52 26.35
CA ASP A 489 -4.51 -8.10 26.70
C ASP A 489 -3.19 -7.63 27.34
N LEU A 490 -2.18 -7.55 26.48
CA LEU A 490 -0.86 -6.99 26.74
C LEU A 490 -0.77 -5.56 26.20
N PRO A 491 0.10 -4.71 26.77
CA PRO A 491 0.42 -3.39 26.24
C PRO A 491 0.64 -3.40 24.73
N LYS A 492 -0.03 -2.48 24.02
CA LYS A 492 0.18 -2.28 22.59
C LYS A 492 1.37 -1.32 22.39
N PRO A 493 2.33 -1.63 21.51
CA PRO A 493 3.37 -0.68 21.15
C PRO A 493 2.75 0.58 20.52
N SER A 494 3.31 1.75 20.85
CA SER A 494 2.96 3.03 20.23
C SER A 494 4.12 3.48 19.37
N TYR A 495 3.91 3.46 18.05
CA TYR A 495 4.93 3.81 17.08
C TYR A 495 4.90 5.32 16.81
N LYS A 496 5.98 6.02 17.14
CA LYS A 496 6.13 7.47 16.92
C LYS A 496 7.19 7.71 15.86
N HIS A 497 6.84 8.42 14.80
CA HIS A 497 7.81 8.82 13.79
C HIS A 497 8.89 9.73 14.39
N ALA A 498 10.06 9.77 13.72
CA ALA A 498 11.19 10.62 14.12
C ALA A 498 10.83 12.12 14.20
N ASP A 499 9.80 12.57 13.47
CA ASP A 499 9.27 13.94 13.51
C ASP A 499 8.34 14.23 14.71
N GLY A 500 8.17 13.25 15.62
CA GLY A 500 7.34 13.35 16.82
C GLY A 500 5.85 13.09 16.59
N ARG A 501 5.40 12.85 15.35
CA ARG A 501 4.01 12.48 15.07
C ARG A 501 3.76 11.06 15.54
N THR A 502 2.73 10.90 16.36
CA THR A 502 2.27 9.55 16.74
C THR A 502 1.45 8.99 15.58
N ALA A 503 1.91 7.90 15.00
CA ALA A 503 1.12 7.16 14.04
C ALA A 503 0.47 5.98 14.75
N TYR A 504 -0.83 5.80 14.54
CA TYR A 504 -1.53 4.58 14.96
C TYR A 504 -1.20 3.44 13.98
N LYS A 505 0.09 3.14 13.80
CA LYS A 505 0.53 1.95 13.07
C LYS A 505 0.51 0.75 14.01
N SER A 506 0.44 -0.44 13.45
CA SER A 506 0.57 -1.72 14.15
C SER A 506 1.36 -2.68 13.26
N LEU A 507 1.78 -3.83 13.78
CA LEU A 507 2.35 -4.87 12.94
C LEU A 507 1.45 -5.20 11.74
N SER A 508 0.12 -5.21 11.96
CA SER A 508 -0.87 -5.40 10.90
C SER A 508 -0.92 -4.31 9.83
N SER A 509 -0.39 -3.12 10.13
CA SER A 509 -0.26 -2.01 9.19
C SER A 509 0.95 -2.20 8.27
N PHE A 510 2.08 -2.64 8.84
CA PHE A 510 3.32 -2.88 8.08
C PHE A 510 3.21 -4.05 7.11
N MET A 511 2.41 -5.06 7.44
CA MET A 511 2.21 -6.23 6.57
C MET A 511 1.25 -5.96 5.37
N ARG A 512 0.71 -4.75 5.25
CA ARG A 512 -0.19 -4.40 4.13
C ARG A 512 0.61 -4.12 2.89
N LEU A 513 0.17 -4.64 1.75
CA LEU A 513 0.84 -4.37 0.49
C LEU A 513 0.41 -3.00 -0.08
N SER A 514 1.39 -2.17 -0.40
CA SER A 514 1.25 -1.04 -1.32
C SER A 514 0.86 -1.52 -2.72
N VAL A 515 0.50 -0.60 -3.62
CA VAL A 515 0.21 -0.95 -5.02
C VAL A 515 1.49 -1.47 -5.68
N GLU A 516 2.59 -0.79 -5.40
CA GLU A 516 3.92 -1.02 -5.93
C GLU A 516 4.42 -2.41 -5.52
N ASN A 517 4.27 -2.78 -4.24
CA ASN A 517 4.67 -4.08 -3.72
C ASN A 517 3.72 -5.20 -4.15
N GLU A 518 2.42 -4.93 -4.32
CA GLU A 518 1.50 -5.91 -4.93
C GLU A 518 1.94 -6.29 -6.34
N GLU A 519 2.28 -5.32 -7.17
CA GLU A 519 2.69 -5.58 -8.56
C GLU A 519 3.97 -6.41 -8.61
N PHE A 520 4.93 -6.08 -7.75
CA PHE A 520 6.21 -6.78 -7.66
C PHE A 520 6.08 -8.22 -7.13
N VAL A 521 5.38 -8.41 -5.99
CA VAL A 521 5.12 -9.75 -5.41
C VAL A 521 4.38 -10.63 -6.43
N ARG A 522 3.44 -10.07 -7.18
CA ARG A 522 2.73 -10.83 -8.22
C ARG A 522 3.68 -11.30 -9.33
N GLY A 523 4.58 -10.44 -9.81
CA GLY A 523 5.61 -10.81 -10.78
C GLY A 523 6.51 -11.93 -10.25
N ALA A 524 6.95 -11.82 -9.00
CA ALA A 524 7.75 -12.84 -8.33
C ALA A 524 7.02 -14.20 -8.25
N LEU A 525 5.71 -14.21 -7.94
CA LEU A 525 4.90 -15.43 -7.92
C LEU A 525 4.74 -16.06 -9.31
N TRP A 526 4.72 -15.28 -10.38
CA TRP A 526 4.71 -15.84 -11.73
C TRP A 526 6.07 -16.42 -12.11
N LEU A 527 7.15 -15.74 -11.72
CA LEU A 527 8.50 -16.19 -11.99
C LEU A 527 8.81 -17.49 -11.26
N VAL A 528 8.41 -17.62 -9.98
CA VAL A 528 8.73 -18.81 -9.16
C VAL A 528 8.14 -20.09 -9.77
N ALA A 529 6.96 -20.00 -10.39
CA ALA A 529 6.32 -21.13 -11.06
C ALA A 529 7.02 -21.57 -12.36
N LEU A 530 7.98 -20.78 -12.86
CA LEU A 530 8.81 -21.12 -14.02
C LEU A 530 10.19 -21.67 -13.61
N MET A 531 10.50 -21.71 -12.31
CA MET A 531 11.78 -22.18 -11.81
C MET A 531 11.87 -23.73 -11.84
N PRO A 532 13.08 -24.31 -11.91
CA PRO A 532 13.26 -25.76 -12.07
C PRO A 532 12.74 -26.62 -10.91
N ASP A 533 12.90 -26.17 -9.66
CA ASP A 533 12.44 -26.84 -8.45
C ASP A 533 10.94 -26.60 -8.24
N ARG A 534 10.18 -27.42 -8.95
CA ARG A 534 8.72 -27.41 -8.91
C ARG A 534 8.15 -27.58 -7.50
N ALA A 535 8.74 -28.43 -6.66
CA ALA A 535 8.22 -28.70 -5.32
C ALA A 535 8.35 -27.46 -4.43
N ARG A 536 9.52 -26.82 -4.48
CA ARG A 536 9.79 -25.57 -3.76
C ARG A 536 8.91 -24.42 -4.27
N ALA A 537 8.66 -24.35 -5.59
CA ALA A 537 7.74 -23.39 -6.18
C ALA A 537 6.30 -23.55 -5.67
N ILE A 538 5.79 -24.79 -5.62
CA ILE A 538 4.46 -25.11 -5.09
C ILE A 538 4.35 -24.68 -3.62
N GLU A 539 5.35 -24.99 -2.80
CA GLU A 539 5.38 -24.59 -1.39
C GLU A 539 5.35 -23.07 -1.23
N ALA A 540 6.21 -22.34 -1.94
CA ALA A 540 6.25 -20.88 -1.87
C ALA A 540 4.90 -20.23 -2.26
N LEU A 541 4.24 -20.75 -3.31
CA LEU A 541 2.91 -20.31 -3.72
C LEU A 541 1.85 -20.59 -2.65
N GLU A 542 1.88 -21.77 -2.02
CA GLU A 542 0.97 -22.13 -0.95
C GLU A 542 1.13 -21.21 0.27
N LEU A 543 2.37 -21.05 0.75
CA LEU A 543 2.66 -20.22 1.93
C LEU A 543 2.34 -18.74 1.68
N THR A 544 2.62 -18.24 0.48
CA THR A 544 2.24 -16.87 0.08
C THR A 544 0.73 -16.70 0.02
N ALA A 545 0.00 -17.67 -0.56
CA ALA A 545 -1.45 -17.62 -0.65
C ALA A 545 -2.09 -17.60 0.75
N LEU A 546 -1.62 -18.46 1.65
CA LEU A 546 -2.10 -18.53 3.04
C LEU A 546 -1.85 -17.20 3.77
N SER A 547 -0.62 -16.70 3.72
CA SER A 547 -0.23 -15.46 4.42
C SER A 547 -1.01 -14.25 3.91
N ALA A 548 -1.10 -14.09 2.58
CA ALA A 548 -1.85 -13.00 1.96
C ALA A 548 -3.36 -13.08 2.24
N ALA A 549 -3.93 -14.29 2.33
CA ALA A 549 -5.35 -14.47 2.65
C ALA A 549 -5.69 -14.09 4.10
N THR A 550 -4.78 -14.35 5.04
CA THR A 550 -4.94 -14.00 6.46
C THR A 550 -5.05 -12.49 6.67
N TYR A 551 -4.33 -11.68 5.89
CA TYR A 551 -4.41 -10.22 5.96
C TYR A 551 -5.76 -9.62 5.56
N LEU A 552 -6.65 -10.38 4.91
CA LEU A 552 -8.01 -9.89 4.62
C LEU A 552 -8.87 -9.69 5.86
N TRP A 553 -8.46 -10.27 6.99
CA TRP A 553 -9.28 -10.33 8.19
C TRP A 553 -9.14 -9.08 9.07
N THR A 554 -8.16 -8.22 8.79
CA THR A 554 -7.83 -7.02 9.59
C THR A 554 -8.64 -5.77 9.19
N GLY A 555 -9.57 -5.88 8.23
CA GLY A 555 -10.68 -4.92 8.06
C GLY A 555 -10.39 -3.59 7.36
N GLU A 556 -9.14 -3.29 7.00
CA GLU A 556 -8.76 -2.04 6.29
C GLU A 556 -8.21 -2.36 4.89
N ASP A 557 -8.90 -1.88 3.84
CA ASP A 557 -8.50 -1.88 2.41
C ASP A 557 -7.58 -3.03 1.91
N ALA A 558 -7.79 -4.24 2.41
CA ALA A 558 -7.01 -5.45 2.10
C ALA A 558 -7.25 -6.00 0.67
N MET A 559 -7.71 -5.14 -0.25
CA MET A 559 -7.95 -5.47 -1.65
C MET A 559 -6.66 -5.96 -2.34
N ARG A 560 -5.48 -5.51 -1.91
CA ARG A 560 -4.18 -5.90 -2.49
C ARG A 560 -3.72 -7.28 -2.05
N SER A 561 -3.78 -7.59 -0.76
CA SER A 561 -3.49 -8.95 -0.26
C SER A 561 -4.45 -9.98 -0.87
N LYS A 562 -5.69 -9.58 -1.17
CA LYS A 562 -6.64 -10.43 -1.92
C LYS A 562 -6.13 -10.73 -3.33
N ILE A 563 -5.57 -9.74 -4.02
CA ILE A 563 -5.02 -9.91 -5.38
C ILE A 563 -3.84 -10.88 -5.32
N ILE A 564 -2.92 -10.71 -4.36
CA ILE A 564 -1.79 -11.63 -4.17
C ILE A 564 -2.23 -13.05 -3.86
N ALA A 565 -3.16 -13.24 -2.92
CA ALA A 565 -3.67 -14.57 -2.59
C ALA A 565 -4.31 -15.24 -3.82
N ASN A 566 -5.10 -14.50 -4.61
CA ASN A 566 -5.69 -15.05 -5.83
C ASN A 566 -4.66 -15.28 -6.93
N ALA A 567 -3.62 -14.45 -7.04
CA ALA A 567 -2.54 -14.64 -8.01
C ALA A 567 -1.73 -15.89 -7.67
N ALA A 568 -1.34 -16.07 -6.41
CA ALA A 568 -0.66 -17.28 -5.94
C ALA A 568 -1.48 -18.55 -6.22
N ILE A 569 -2.77 -18.55 -5.88
CA ILE A 569 -3.67 -19.68 -6.15
C ILE A 569 -3.85 -19.92 -7.65
N ALA A 570 -4.05 -18.87 -8.44
CA ALA A 570 -4.24 -19.00 -9.88
C ALA A 570 -2.98 -19.52 -10.59
N THR A 571 -1.80 -19.12 -10.11
CA THR A 571 -0.51 -19.63 -10.56
C THR A 571 -0.33 -21.09 -10.17
N LEU A 572 -0.57 -21.43 -8.90
CA LEU A 572 -0.50 -22.80 -8.39
C LEU A 572 -1.39 -23.75 -9.20
N ILE A 573 -2.67 -23.40 -9.41
CA ILE A 573 -3.59 -24.19 -10.25
C ILE A 573 -3.10 -24.26 -11.70
N ALA A 574 -2.52 -23.18 -12.24
CA ALA A 574 -2.03 -23.15 -13.61
C ALA A 574 -0.78 -24.01 -13.83
N MET A 575 -0.04 -24.35 -12.77
CA MET A 575 1.08 -25.30 -12.86
C MET A 575 0.61 -26.72 -13.24
N GLY A 576 -0.67 -27.06 -12.98
CA GLY A 576 -1.32 -28.35 -13.29
C GLY A 576 -0.66 -29.55 -12.61
N GLY A 577 -1.19 -30.76 -12.75
CA GLY A 577 -0.56 -32.00 -12.25
C GLY A 577 -0.95 -32.39 -10.81
N ASP A 578 -0.84 -33.69 -10.51
CA ASP A 578 -1.36 -34.34 -9.29
C ASP A 578 -0.71 -33.82 -7.99
N ASP A 579 0.47 -33.22 -8.07
CA ASP A 579 1.19 -32.64 -6.92
C ASP A 579 0.60 -31.31 -6.43
N VAL A 580 -0.32 -30.71 -7.21
CA VAL A 580 -1.01 -29.45 -6.88
C VAL A 580 -2.23 -29.67 -5.98
N ASP A 581 -2.88 -30.84 -6.05
CA ASP A 581 -4.17 -31.06 -5.38
C ASP A 581 -4.06 -31.07 -3.85
N ALA A 582 -2.99 -31.65 -3.32
CA ALA A 582 -2.76 -31.67 -1.87
C ALA A 582 -2.58 -30.25 -1.28
N PRO A 583 -1.73 -29.37 -1.84
CA PRO A 583 -1.69 -27.94 -1.50
C PRO A 583 -3.04 -27.24 -1.62
N VAL A 584 -3.77 -27.44 -2.74
CA VAL A 584 -5.08 -26.80 -2.96
C VAL A 584 -6.11 -27.26 -1.90
N LEU A 585 -6.09 -28.54 -1.52
CA LEU A 585 -6.93 -29.08 -0.46
C LEU A 585 -6.58 -28.49 0.91
N ARG A 586 -5.29 -28.32 1.24
CA ARG A 586 -4.87 -27.65 2.48
C ARG A 586 -5.34 -26.19 2.51
N LEU A 587 -5.09 -25.44 1.44
CA LEU A 587 -5.55 -24.05 1.32
C LEU A 587 -7.07 -23.94 1.43
N SER A 588 -7.84 -24.85 0.83
CA SER A 588 -9.31 -24.76 0.88
C SER A 588 -9.87 -24.94 2.30
N LYS A 589 -9.16 -25.66 3.17
CA LYS A 589 -9.49 -25.84 4.59
C LYS A 589 -9.05 -24.65 5.44
N LEU A 590 -7.91 -24.05 5.13
CA LEU A 590 -7.31 -22.97 5.93
C LEU A 590 -7.81 -21.57 5.53
N VAL A 591 -8.18 -21.36 4.27
CA VAL A 591 -8.66 -20.08 3.75
C VAL A 591 -10.18 -19.97 3.91
N GLU A 592 -10.64 -19.22 4.90
CA GLU A 592 -12.08 -19.01 5.15
C GLU A 592 -12.72 -17.96 4.23
N HIS A 593 -11.92 -17.07 3.64
CA HIS A 593 -12.47 -15.95 2.86
C HIS A 593 -13.05 -16.45 1.52
N ARG A 594 -14.38 -16.51 1.43
CA ARG A 594 -15.13 -17.11 0.31
C ARG A 594 -14.65 -16.72 -1.10
N THR A 595 -14.25 -15.47 -1.31
CA THR A 595 -13.80 -15.02 -2.65
C THR A 595 -12.39 -15.49 -3.02
N ILE A 596 -11.59 -15.94 -2.05
CA ILE A 596 -10.31 -16.62 -2.27
C ILE A 596 -10.53 -18.14 -2.29
N GLN A 597 -11.43 -18.63 -1.43
CA GLN A 597 -11.75 -20.06 -1.32
C GLN A 597 -12.46 -20.62 -2.58
N ALA A 598 -13.30 -19.82 -3.26
CA ALA A 598 -14.10 -20.29 -4.39
C ALA A 598 -13.29 -20.87 -5.56
N PRO A 599 -12.17 -20.25 -6.02
CA PRO A 599 -11.28 -20.87 -7.01
C PRO A 599 -10.73 -22.24 -6.60
N LEU A 600 -10.35 -22.41 -5.32
CA LEU A 600 -9.83 -23.69 -4.79
C LEU A 600 -10.90 -24.78 -4.85
N LEU A 601 -12.11 -24.48 -4.36
CA LEU A 601 -13.23 -25.42 -4.39
C LEU A 601 -13.66 -25.75 -5.82
N LYS A 602 -13.59 -24.77 -6.74
CA LYS A 602 -13.89 -25.01 -8.15
C LYS A 602 -12.89 -25.98 -8.79
N HIS A 603 -11.60 -25.88 -8.48
CA HIS A 603 -10.57 -26.82 -8.94
C HIS A 603 -10.85 -28.23 -8.42
N LEU A 604 -11.01 -28.36 -7.09
CA LEU A 604 -11.27 -29.65 -6.44
C LEU A 604 -12.55 -30.35 -6.92
N ASN A 605 -13.57 -29.59 -7.33
CA ASN A 605 -14.84 -30.11 -7.84
C ASN A 605 -14.84 -30.32 -9.37
N ALA A 606 -13.80 -29.87 -10.11
CA ALA A 606 -13.70 -30.08 -11.54
C ALA A 606 -13.11 -31.46 -11.88
N GLU A 607 -12.47 -32.11 -10.90
CA GLU A 607 -11.84 -33.43 -10.99
C GLU A 607 -12.68 -34.56 -10.33
N SER A 608 -13.87 -34.22 -9.83
CA SER A 608 -14.93 -35.14 -9.39
C SER A 608 -16.02 -35.27 -10.44
#